data_AF-A0A0Q5XER6-F1
#
_entry.id   AF-A0A0Q5XER6-F1
#
_cell.length_a   1.000
_cell.length_b   1.000
_cell.length_c   1.000
_cell.angle_alpha   90.00
_cell.angle_beta   90.00
_cell.angle_gamma   90.00
#
_symmetry.space_group_name_H-M   'P 1'
#
loop_
_entity.id
_entity.type
_entity.pdbx_description
1 polymer ?
#
loop_
_entity_poly.entity_id
_entity_poly.type
_entity_poly.pdbx_seq_one_letter_code
_entity_poly.pdbx_strand_id
1 'polypeptide(L)'
;MSMSSHRFDIQPIANSNRGPVYEVRFRGETLIPRTAKPAADACRALQALGLTGQAEMWGDDKHRMTFPNLERAALFTTTEGEMSGPKIIKYVPFNRGAFES
;
A
#
# COMPACT_ATOMS: atom_id res chain seq x y z
N MET A 1 16.21 13.38 17.20
CA MET A 1 16.32 12.91 15.80
C MET A 1 14.97 13.18 15.15
N SER A 2 14.91 13.97 14.08
CA SER A 2 13.68 14.13 13.31
C SER A 2 13.33 12.79 12.69
N MET A 3 12.18 12.20 13.02
CA MET A 3 11.70 11.00 12.34
C MET A 3 11.47 11.39 10.87
N SER A 4 12.33 10.89 9.97
CA SER A 4 12.13 11.09 8.54
C SER A 4 10.83 10.38 8.14
N SER A 5 9.84 11.15 7.70
CA SER A 5 8.58 10.61 7.22
C SER A 5 8.61 10.45 5.70
N HIS A 6 8.28 9.26 5.22
CA HIS A 6 8.24 8.93 3.80
C HIS A 6 6.85 9.22 3.24
N ARG A 7 6.69 10.36 2.56
CA ARG A 7 5.47 10.69 1.82
C ARG A 7 5.40 9.91 0.51
N PHE A 8 4.29 9.23 0.27
CA PHE A 8 3.90 8.70 -1.03
C PHE A 8 2.52 9.23 -1.42
N ASP A 9 2.30 9.39 -2.72
CA ASP A 9 1.08 9.94 -3.29
C ASP A 9 0.29 8.84 -3.99
N ILE A 10 -1.04 8.91 -3.91
CA ILE A 10 -1.96 8.02 -4.62
C ILE A 10 -2.77 8.82 -5.62
N GLN A 11 -2.92 8.29 -6.83
CA GLN A 11 -3.75 8.88 -7.87
C GLN A 11 -4.74 7.82 -8.39
N PRO A 12 -6.06 8.07 -8.37
CA PRO A 12 -7.02 7.15 -8.98
C PRO A 12 -6.81 7.14 -10.50
N ILE A 13 -6.67 5.94 -11.08
CA ILE A 13 -6.43 5.76 -12.52
C ILE A 13 -7.54 4.98 -13.22
N ALA A 14 -8.36 4.25 -12.46
CA ALA A 14 -9.50 3.51 -12.99
C ALA A 14 -10.48 3.17 -11.86
N ASN A 15 -11.71 2.82 -12.23
CA ASN A 15 -12.64 2.11 -11.36
C ASN A 15 -12.68 0.64 -11.77
N SER A 16 -12.67 -0.26 -10.80
CA SER A 16 -12.95 -1.68 -10.99
C SER A 16 -14.31 -2.02 -10.39
N ASN A 17 -14.82 -3.21 -10.68
CA ASN A 17 -16.05 -3.73 -10.04
C ASN A 17 -15.92 -3.86 -8.51
N ARG A 18 -14.69 -3.75 -7.96
CA ARG A 18 -14.38 -3.83 -6.52
C ARG A 18 -13.94 -2.48 -5.94
N GLY A 19 -14.17 -1.39 -6.65
CA GLY A 19 -13.78 -0.04 -6.23
C GLY A 19 -12.61 0.55 -7.01
N PRO A 20 -12.13 1.74 -6.59
CA PRO A 20 -11.10 2.49 -7.30
C PRO A 20 -9.75 1.76 -7.30
N VAL A 21 -9.02 1.95 -8.38
CA VAL A 21 -7.66 1.46 -8.57
C VAL A 21 -6.73 2.65 -8.70
N TYR A 22 -5.59 2.57 -8.03
CA TYR A 22 -4.65 3.66 -7.85
C TYR A 22 -3.31 3.35 -8.49
N GLU A 23 -2.65 4.41 -8.96
CA GLU A 23 -1.21 4.47 -9.08
C GLU A 23 -0.63 5.00 -7.76
N VAL A 24 0.53 4.46 -7.35
CA VAL A 24 1.30 4.95 -6.20
C VAL A 24 2.58 5.58 -6.70
N ARG A 25 2.87 6.80 -6.25
CA ARG A 25 4.11 7.53 -6.55
C ARG A 25 4.92 7.79 -5.29
N PHE A 26 6.23 7.76 -5.42
CA PHE A 26 7.18 8.12 -4.37
C PHE A 26 8.28 8.99 -4.97
N ARG A 27 8.53 10.16 -4.36
CA ARG A 27 9.52 11.15 -4.86
C ARG A 27 9.32 11.54 -6.33
N GLY A 28 8.06 11.61 -6.78
CA GLY A 28 7.71 11.97 -8.16
C GLY A 28 7.74 10.82 -9.16
N GLU A 29 8.20 9.63 -8.77
CA GLU A 29 8.28 8.46 -9.64
C GLU A 29 7.17 7.44 -9.35
N THR A 30 6.70 6.73 -10.37
CA THR A 30 5.73 5.65 -10.20
C THR A 30 6.38 4.45 -9.50
N LEU A 31 5.93 4.17 -8.28
CA LEU A 31 6.37 3.03 -7.48
C LEU A 31 5.52 1.78 -7.75
N ILE A 32 4.21 1.96 -7.87
CA ILE A 32 3.25 0.89 -8.21
C ILE A 32 2.29 1.43 -9.26
N PRO A 33 2.30 0.91 -10.50
CA PRO A 33 1.50 1.46 -11.58
C PRO A 33 0.00 1.18 -11.42
N ARG A 34 -0.38 0.15 -10.65
CA ARG A 34 -1.78 -0.27 -10.49
C ARG A 34 -1.99 -1.10 -9.22
N THR A 35 -2.81 -0.62 -8.30
CA THR A 35 -3.22 -1.38 -7.11
C THR A 35 -4.61 -0.98 -6.60
N ALA A 36 -5.36 -1.95 -6.06
CA ALA A 36 -6.59 -1.70 -5.31
C ALA A 36 -6.33 -1.47 -3.80
N LYS A 37 -5.08 -1.65 -3.33
CA LYS A 37 -4.69 -1.60 -1.92
C LYS A 37 -3.50 -0.67 -1.71
N PRO A 38 -3.61 0.62 -2.10
CA PRO A 38 -2.46 1.52 -2.19
C PRO A 38 -1.69 1.66 -0.86
N ALA A 39 -2.38 1.71 0.27
CA ALA A 39 -1.76 1.81 1.60
C ALA A 39 -0.77 0.66 1.89
N ALA A 40 -1.28 -0.57 1.86
CA ALA A 40 -0.50 -1.77 2.20
C ALA A 40 0.60 -2.03 1.16
N ASP A 41 0.28 -1.86 -0.12
CA ASP A 41 1.22 -2.12 -1.21
C ASP A 41 2.36 -1.10 -1.21
N ALA A 42 2.06 0.19 -0.96
CA ALA A 42 3.06 1.24 -0.85
C ALA A 42 4.02 0.97 0.33
N CYS A 43 3.51 0.65 1.52
CA CYS A 43 4.36 0.34 2.68
C CYS A 43 5.31 -0.83 2.38
N ARG A 44 4.83 -1.88 1.69
CA ARG A 44 5.66 -3.00 1.25
C ARG A 44 6.72 -2.60 0.23
N ALA A 45 6.35 -1.79 -0.77
CA ALA A 45 7.30 -1.33 -1.78
C ALA A 45 8.38 -0.43 -1.17
N LEU A 46 8.01 0.50 -0.30
CA LEU A 46 8.95 1.35 0.42
C LEU A 46 9.87 0.53 1.36
N GLN A 47 9.34 -0.48 2.04
CA GLN A 47 10.16 -1.41 2.83
C GLN A 47 11.16 -2.19 1.97
N ALA A 48 10.74 -2.65 0.78
CA ALA A 48 11.61 -3.34 -0.17
C ALA A 48 12.73 -2.43 -0.72
N LEU A 49 12.52 -1.11 -0.73
CA LEU A 49 13.55 -0.10 -1.00
C LEU A 49 14.48 0.16 0.21
N GLY A 50 14.31 -0.57 1.32
CA GLY A 50 15.12 -0.43 2.54
C GLY A 50 14.70 0.73 3.45
N LEU A 51 13.53 1.34 3.22
CA LEU A 51 13.04 2.43 4.06
C LEU A 51 12.40 1.91 5.34
N THR A 52 12.55 2.69 6.41
CA THR A 52 12.11 2.39 7.77
C THR A 52 11.47 3.62 8.42
N GLY A 53 10.69 3.41 9.49
CA GLY A 53 10.07 4.50 10.25
C GLY A 53 8.67 4.90 9.76
N GLN A 54 8.37 6.20 9.76
CA GLN A 54 7.02 6.70 9.46
C GLN A 54 6.80 6.85 7.95
N ALA A 55 5.61 6.53 7.47
CA ALA A 55 5.15 6.86 6.13
C ALA A 55 3.83 7.63 6.14
N GLU A 56 3.58 8.42 5.10
CA GLU A 56 2.36 9.18 4.93
C GLU A 56 1.78 8.97 3.54
N MET A 57 0.50 8.65 3.49
CA MET A 57 -0.27 8.57 2.26
C MET A 57 -0.98 9.88 1.99
N TRP A 58 -0.73 10.42 0.80
CA TRP A 58 -1.33 11.64 0.31
C TRP A 58 -2.11 11.36 -0.97
N GLY A 59 -3.15 12.14 -1.26
CA GLY A 59 -3.90 12.04 -2.51
C GLY A 59 -4.67 13.32 -2.78
N ASP A 60 -4.53 13.85 -3.99
CA ASP A 60 -5.01 15.19 -4.40
C ASP A 60 -4.51 16.30 -3.45
N ASP A 61 -3.21 16.26 -3.12
CA ASP A 61 -2.55 17.16 -2.16
C ASP A 61 -3.15 17.19 -0.74
N LYS A 62 -3.99 16.21 -0.43
CA LYS A 62 -4.57 16.04 0.90
C LYS A 62 -3.98 14.84 1.60
N HIS A 63 -3.58 15.03 2.84
CA HIS A 63 -3.21 13.93 3.74
C HIS A 63 -4.39 12.98 3.90
N ARG A 64 -4.12 11.67 3.79
CA ARG A 64 -5.13 10.62 3.92
C ARG A 64 -4.87 9.72 5.13
N MET A 65 -3.61 9.35 5.35
CA MET A 65 -3.25 8.39 6.39
C MET A 65 -1.78 8.51 6.77
N THR A 66 -1.47 8.27 8.04
CA THR A 66 -0.10 8.11 8.54
C THR A 66 0.10 6.68 9.02
N PHE A 67 1.25 6.09 8.68
CA PHE A 67 1.73 4.82 9.17
C PHE A 67 2.93 5.10 10.09
N PRO A 68 2.75 5.10 11.42
CA PRO A 68 3.84 5.41 12.35
C PRO A 68 5.03 4.43 12.27
N ASN A 69 4.77 3.22 11.78
CA ASN A 69 5.76 2.17 11.56
C ASN A 69 5.43 1.46 10.24
N LEU A 70 6.15 1.84 9.19
CA LEU A 70 6.00 1.34 7.83
C LEU A 70 6.31 -0.17 7.74
N GLU A 71 7.29 -0.64 8.49
CA GLU A 71 7.73 -2.04 8.46
C GLU A 71 6.63 -2.96 8.98
N ARG A 72 5.95 -2.53 10.05
CA ARG A 72 4.80 -3.22 10.61
C ARG A 72 3.60 -3.12 9.68
N ALA A 73 3.35 -1.96 9.09
CA ALA A 73 2.26 -1.79 8.13
C ALA A 73 2.44 -2.70 6.89
N ALA A 74 3.68 -2.90 6.44
CA ALA A 74 4.03 -3.77 5.32
C ALA A 74 3.69 -5.25 5.56
N LEU A 75 3.52 -5.69 6.81
CA LEU A 75 3.14 -7.07 7.16
C LEU A 75 1.66 -7.37 6.94
N PHE A 76 0.84 -6.36 6.66
CA PHE A 76 -0.61 -6.50 6.56
C PHE A 76 -1.13 -6.08 5.19
N THR A 77 -2.34 -6.51 4.89
CA THR A 77 -3.14 -6.09 3.74
C THR A 77 -4.60 -5.99 4.15
N THR A 78 -5.40 -5.25 3.40
CA THR A 78 -6.86 -5.31 3.52
C THR A 78 -7.42 -6.44 2.65
N THR A 79 -8.54 -7.01 3.08
CA THR A 79 -9.41 -7.85 2.25
C THR A 79 -10.85 -7.37 2.42
N GLU A 80 -11.58 -7.33 1.32
CA GLU A 80 -12.99 -6.99 1.28
C GLU A 80 -13.70 -8.13 0.55
N GLY A 81 -14.75 -8.67 1.18
CA GLY A 81 -15.59 -9.72 0.60
C GLY A 81 -17.01 -9.21 0.45
N GLU A 82 -17.78 -9.77 -0.49
CA GLU A 82 -19.16 -9.32 -0.74
C GLU A 82 -20.06 -9.38 0.52
N MET A 83 -19.80 -10.34 1.41
CA MET A 83 -20.55 -10.53 2.66
C MET A 83 -19.79 -10.07 3.91
N SER A 84 -18.60 -9.49 3.77
CA SER A 84 -17.81 -9.06 4.92
C SER A 84 -17.13 -7.73 4.63
N GLY A 85 -17.37 -6.74 5.50
CA GLY A 85 -16.68 -5.46 5.46
C GLY A 85 -15.15 -5.58 5.51
N PRO A 86 -14.43 -4.47 5.31
CA PRO A 86 -12.98 -4.47 5.22
C PRO A 86 -12.32 -5.08 6.47
N LYS A 87 -11.41 -6.03 6.24
CA LYS A 87 -10.60 -6.66 7.28
C LYS A 87 -9.12 -6.45 7.00
N ILE A 88 -8.35 -6.15 8.05
CA ILE A 88 -6.90 -6.15 8.01
C ILE A 88 -6.42 -7.58 8.32
N ILE A 89 -5.66 -8.17 7.41
CA ILE A 89 -5.11 -9.53 7.52
C ILE A 89 -3.60 -9.50 7.29
N LYS A 90 -2.87 -10.53 7.73
CA LYS A 90 -1.45 -10.67 7.40
C LYS A 90 -1.28 -10.84 5.89
N TYR A 91 -0.30 -10.15 5.32
CA TYR A 91 0.10 -10.35 3.93
C TYR A 91 0.84 -11.68 3.80
N VAL A 92 0.41 -12.49 2.83
CA VAL A 92 1.11 -13.71 2.43
C VAL A 92 1.49 -13.52 0.96
N PRO A 93 2.80 -13.50 0.62
CA PRO A 93 3.23 -13.43 -0.77
C PRO A 93 2.64 -14.61 -1.56
N PHE A 94 2.26 -14.35 -2.81
CA PHE A 94 1.88 -15.42 -3.70
C PHE A 94 3.09 -16.35 -3.90
N ASN A 95 2.97 -17.60 -3.45
CA ASN A 95 3.97 -18.64 -3.69
C ASN A 95 3.59 -19.44 -4.93
N ARG A 96 4.27 -19.21 -6.06
CA ARG A 96 4.01 -19.88 -7.33
C ARG A 96 4.21 -21.41 -7.24
N GLY A 97 5.09 -21.90 -6.37
CA GLY A 97 5.38 -23.33 -6.20
C GLY A 97 4.28 -24.14 -5.50
N ALA A 98 3.20 -23.51 -5.05
CA ALA A 98 2.12 -24.20 -4.31
C ALA A 98 1.10 -24.93 -5.22
N PHE A 99 1.21 -24.79 -6.55
CA PHE A 99 0.26 -25.35 -7.53
C PHE A 99 0.92 -26.30 -8.55
N GLU A 100 2.21 -26.61 -8.39
CA GLU A 100 2.97 -27.51 -9.29
C GLU A 100 3.11 -28.93 -8.70
N SER A 101 2.16 -29.37 -7.86
CA SER A 101 2.13 -30.71 -7.23
C SER A 101 1.10 -31.64 -7.88
#